data_AF-A0A0D0AX48-F1
#
_entry.id   AF-A0A0D0AX48-F1
#
_cell.length_a   1.000
_cell.length_b   1.000
_cell.length_c   1.000
_cell.angle_alpha   90.00
_cell.angle_beta   90.00
_cell.angle_gamma   90.00
#
_symmetry.space_group_name_H-M   'P 1'
#
loop_
_entity.id
_entity.type
_entity.pdbx_description
1 polymer ?
#
loop_
_entity_poly.entity_id
_entity_poly.type
_entity_poly.pdbx_seq_one_letter_code
_entity_poly.pdbx_strand_id
1 'polypeptide(L)'
;MNGIERSEEGMQAQFGAIADLSNGLIFDWRVFRLHGPVFLTRVNEQAMCEGNHWDAWPPHIGPEELKKKALERLRNEGWERTRPALTLVVRAWIIIGFLKGKLEVNHTYAIEAFKNALNVINWGRQLWKDVPKEQRGTMFDITFRRGVWNLYIFSLMDNLYYDKNNMDLLETIYKEANAIIKDVDEDTYPYDEPEIGFPLAFYDCIKANALACKALYHKTISESKTLDKKTLKKHWMATMNFYIEAADALPEDDENHPWYLNCAYVYMEPLNVSTSRVMKILERIRLSVPKMMKIWGPSMHMRQEKNNRHRVQVYARLLKIEELGKELLAKKTITPNGPFDWSAVNRIGQIED
;
A
#
# COMPACT_ATOMS: atom_id res chain seq x y z
N MET A 1 12.03 3.88 19.68
CA MET A 1 12.96 4.99 19.40
C MET A 1 13.66 5.33 20.69
N ASN A 2 14.92 4.92 20.84
CA ASN A 2 15.79 5.45 21.87
C ASN A 2 16.24 6.84 21.38
N GLY A 3 15.37 7.82 21.57
CA GLY A 3 15.71 9.21 21.27
C GLY A 3 16.65 9.73 22.35
N ILE A 4 17.63 10.55 21.94
CA ILE A 4 18.48 11.42 22.75
C ILE A 4 18.50 11.02 24.24
N GLU A 5 19.34 10.07 24.60
CA GLU A 5 19.60 9.78 26.02
C GLU A 5 20.46 10.92 26.58
N ARG A 6 19.93 11.60 27.60
CA ARG A 6 20.72 12.55 28.39
C ARG A 6 21.62 11.74 29.32
N SER A 7 22.89 11.58 28.97
CA SER A 7 23.94 11.22 29.93
C SER A 7 24.56 12.49 30.54
N GLU A 8 25.14 12.35 31.73
CA GLU A 8 25.82 13.43 32.47
C GLU A 8 27.09 13.94 31.77
N GLU A 9 27.52 13.30 30.66
CA GLU A 9 28.78 13.61 29.95
C GLU A 9 28.59 14.38 28.63
N GLY A 10 27.36 14.78 28.27
CA GLY A 10 27.07 15.53 27.06
C GLY A 10 26.26 14.74 26.03
N MET A 11 25.53 15.46 25.18
CA MET A 11 24.55 14.91 24.26
C MET A 11 25.26 14.17 23.11
N GLN A 12 25.37 12.84 23.17
CA GLN A 12 25.90 12.04 22.06
C GLN A 12 24.77 11.76 21.06
N ALA A 13 24.82 12.40 19.89
CA ALA A 13 23.83 12.19 18.85
C ALA A 13 23.93 10.75 18.30
N GLN A 14 22.83 9.99 18.38
CA GLN A 14 22.70 8.73 17.66
C GLN A 14 22.19 9.04 16.24
N PHE A 15 22.96 8.64 15.22
CA PHE A 15 22.60 8.80 13.81
C PHE A 15 21.91 7.55 13.28
N GLY A 16 21.11 7.68 12.22
CA GLY A 16 20.44 6.57 11.54
C GLY A 16 18.96 6.42 11.89
N ALA A 17 18.43 7.20 12.83
CA ALA A 17 17.02 7.16 13.19
C ALA A 17 16.11 7.55 12.01
N ILE A 18 16.57 8.46 11.13
CA ILE A 18 15.85 8.77 9.89
C ILE A 18 15.84 7.57 8.92
N ALA A 19 16.93 6.81 8.87
CA ALA A 19 17.00 5.58 8.08
C ALA A 19 16.05 4.51 8.63
N ASP A 20 16.06 4.27 9.94
CA ASP A 20 15.18 3.27 10.57
C ASP A 20 13.71 3.63 10.42
N LEU A 21 13.35 4.91 10.62
CA LEU A 21 11.98 5.36 10.46
C LEU A 21 11.50 5.20 9.01
N SER A 22 12.29 5.66 8.04
CA SER A 22 11.92 5.51 6.63
C SER A 22 11.91 4.05 6.19
N ASN A 23 12.81 3.20 6.70
CA ASN A 23 12.79 1.75 6.47
C ASN A 23 11.50 1.11 6.99
N GLY A 24 11.08 1.45 8.22
CA GLY A 24 9.82 0.97 8.77
C GLY A 24 8.61 1.38 7.93
N LEU A 25 8.58 2.62 7.43
CA LEU A 25 7.50 3.13 6.59
C LEU A 25 7.43 2.43 5.23
N ILE A 26 8.56 2.17 4.57
CA ILE A 26 8.58 1.46 3.28
C ILE A 26 8.31 -0.03 3.44
N PHE A 27 8.63 -0.62 4.60
CA PHE A 27 8.40 -2.03 4.90
C PHE A 27 6.91 -2.30 5.17
N ASP A 28 6.31 -1.58 6.13
CA ASP A 28 4.87 -1.59 6.34
C ASP A 28 4.41 -0.31 7.06
N TRP A 29 3.86 0.63 6.30
CA TRP A 29 3.38 1.89 6.87
C TRP A 29 2.18 1.72 7.81
N ARG A 30 1.47 0.59 7.76
CA ARG A 30 0.27 0.33 8.59
C ARG A 30 0.63 0.13 10.07
N VAL A 31 1.86 -0.27 10.36
CA VAL A 31 2.34 -0.43 11.73
C VAL A 31 2.75 0.89 12.38
N PHE A 32 2.76 1.99 11.62
CA PHE A 32 3.14 3.30 12.14
C PHE A 32 2.15 3.80 13.20
N ARG A 33 2.69 4.13 14.39
CA ARG A 33 1.91 4.71 15.50
C ARG A 33 2.59 5.95 16.04
N LEU A 34 1.79 6.98 16.29
CA LEU A 34 2.22 8.20 16.96
C LEU A 34 1.84 8.15 18.42
N HIS A 35 2.85 8.23 19.29
CA HIS A 35 2.65 8.41 20.73
C HIS A 35 3.03 9.84 21.11
N GLY A 36 2.02 10.68 21.27
CA GLY A 36 2.15 12.04 21.80
C GLY A 36 2.52 13.12 20.78
N PRO A 37 2.35 14.40 21.16
CA PRO A 37 2.51 15.55 20.26
C PRO A 37 3.97 15.86 19.90
N VAL A 38 4.93 15.34 20.68
CA VAL A 38 6.36 15.69 20.58
C VAL A 38 7.08 14.93 19.46
N PHE A 39 6.46 13.89 18.89
CA PHE A 39 7.09 13.05 17.87
C PHE A 39 7.55 13.86 16.66
N LEU A 40 6.70 14.76 16.14
CA LEU A 40 7.01 15.55 14.95
C LEU A 40 8.20 16.49 15.19
N THR A 41 8.26 17.11 16.37
CA THR A 41 9.39 17.93 16.78
C THR A 41 10.68 17.12 16.81
N ARG A 42 10.67 15.92 17.41
CA ARG A 42 11.85 15.05 17.50
C ARG A 42 12.33 14.56 16.14
N VAL A 43 11.42 14.21 15.24
CA VAL A 43 11.78 13.80 13.87
C VAL A 43 12.46 14.95 13.13
N ASN A 44 11.97 16.18 13.28
CA ASN A 44 12.60 17.36 12.68
C ASN A 44 13.97 17.67 13.29
N GLU A 45 14.09 17.65 14.62
CA GLU A 45 15.37 17.85 15.33
C GLU A 45 16.40 16.80 14.91
N GLN A 46 15.98 15.53 14.83
CA GLN A 46 16.83 14.44 14.37
C GLN A 46 17.26 14.67 12.91
N ALA A 47 16.34 14.97 12.00
CA ALA A 47 16.68 15.23 10.60
C ALA A 47 17.66 16.40 10.43
N MET A 48 17.51 17.46 11.23
CA MET A 48 18.46 18.58 11.26
C MET A 48 19.83 18.15 11.80
N CYS A 49 19.88 17.37 12.88
CA CYS A 49 21.12 16.89 13.46
C CYS A 49 21.89 15.99 12.48
N GLU A 50 21.22 14.99 11.89
CA GLU A 50 21.83 14.13 10.86
C GLU A 50 22.21 14.94 9.61
N GLY A 51 21.38 15.93 9.24
CA GLY A 51 21.63 16.82 8.10
C GLY A 51 22.90 17.63 8.26
N ASN A 52 23.09 18.24 9.43
CA ASN A 52 24.31 18.99 9.75
C ASN A 52 25.55 18.09 9.81
N HIS A 53 25.41 16.87 10.31
CA HIS A 53 26.53 15.92 10.39
C HIS A 53 27.04 15.49 9.01
N TRP A 54 26.12 15.22 8.08
CA TRP A 54 26.44 14.80 6.72
C TRP A 54 26.55 15.96 5.72
N ASP A 55 26.40 17.20 6.19
CA ASP A 55 26.28 18.41 5.35
C ASP A 55 25.26 18.20 4.21
N ALA A 56 24.13 17.60 4.54
CA ALA A 56 23.12 17.22 3.57
C ALA A 56 22.39 18.45 3.00
N TRP A 57 21.93 18.33 1.75
CA TRP A 57 21.11 19.38 1.14
C TRP A 57 19.77 19.53 1.86
N PRO A 58 19.19 20.74 1.87
CA PRO A 58 17.92 20.94 2.53
C PRO A 58 16.80 20.15 1.83
N PRO A 59 15.80 19.60 2.55
CA PRO A 59 14.73 18.80 1.95
C PRO A 59 13.83 19.52 0.93
N HIS A 60 13.89 20.85 0.85
CA HIS A 60 13.14 21.61 -0.16
C HIS A 60 13.87 21.71 -1.52
N ILE A 61 15.09 21.15 -1.63
CA ILE A 61 15.80 21.06 -2.91
C ILE A 61 14.98 20.24 -3.91
N GLY A 62 14.94 20.65 -5.18
CA GLY A 62 14.30 19.86 -6.23
C GLY A 62 15.15 18.65 -6.64
N PRO A 63 14.55 17.58 -7.21
CA PRO A 63 15.30 16.38 -7.60
C PRO A 63 16.39 16.67 -8.64
N GLU A 64 16.14 17.54 -9.62
CA GLU A 64 17.15 17.86 -10.65
C GLU A 64 18.34 18.64 -10.10
N GLU A 65 18.10 19.59 -9.20
CA GLU A 65 19.17 20.32 -8.52
C GLU A 65 19.98 19.39 -7.60
N LEU A 66 19.29 18.51 -6.87
CA LEU A 66 19.94 17.52 -6.02
C LEU A 66 20.87 16.60 -6.80
N LYS A 67 20.42 16.06 -7.96
CA LYS A 67 21.26 15.24 -8.84
C LYS A 67 22.52 15.97 -9.28
N LYS A 68 22.38 17.23 -9.71
CA LYS A 68 23.52 18.06 -10.14
C LYS A 68 24.53 18.24 -9.01
N LYS A 69 24.06 18.64 -7.82
CA LYS A 69 24.92 18.85 -6.65
C LYS A 69 25.54 17.55 -6.14
N ALA A 70 24.81 16.44 -6.20
CA ALA A 70 25.32 15.13 -5.85
C ALA A 70 26.48 14.71 -6.76
N LEU A 71 26.36 14.91 -8.08
CA LEU A 71 27.47 14.64 -9.02
C LEU A 71 28.67 15.55 -8.80
N GLU A 72 28.44 16.82 -8.49
CA GLU A 72 29.51 17.77 -8.15
C GLU A 72 30.24 17.34 -6.88
N ARG A 73 29.50 17.03 -5.82
CA ARG A 73 30.05 16.52 -4.57
C ARG A 73 30.80 15.20 -4.75
N LEU A 74 30.27 14.30 -5.58
CA LEU A 74 30.93 13.04 -5.89
C LEU A 74 32.31 13.24 -6.51
N ARG A 75 32.44 14.21 -7.43
CA ARG A 75 33.73 14.54 -8.05
C ARG A 75 34.72 15.17 -7.08
N ASN A 76 34.24 15.99 -6.15
CA ASN A 76 35.10 16.79 -5.27
C ASN A 76 35.45 16.09 -3.95
N GLU A 77 34.51 15.34 -3.38
CA GLU A 77 34.59 14.77 -2.02
C GLU A 77 34.47 13.24 -2.01
N GLY A 78 34.11 12.62 -3.13
CA GLY A 78 33.96 11.18 -3.25
C GLY A 78 32.62 10.63 -2.74
N TRP A 79 32.48 9.31 -2.85
CA TRP A 79 31.20 8.63 -2.61
C TRP A 79 30.84 8.51 -1.13
N GLU A 80 31.81 8.34 -0.25
CA GLU A 80 31.56 8.22 1.20
C GLU A 80 30.96 9.49 1.81
N ARG A 81 31.26 10.67 1.24
CA ARG A 81 30.61 11.93 1.63
C ARG A 81 29.28 12.14 0.91
N THR A 82 29.21 11.80 -0.37
CA THR A 82 28.02 12.04 -1.19
C THR A 82 26.84 11.13 -0.82
N ARG A 83 27.09 9.83 -0.61
CA ARG A 83 26.04 8.83 -0.42
C ARG A 83 25.20 9.07 0.84
N PRO A 84 25.76 9.32 2.04
CA PRO A 84 24.96 9.59 3.24
C PRO A 84 24.10 10.85 3.10
N ALA A 85 24.68 11.93 2.59
CA ALA A 85 23.97 13.20 2.35
C ALA A 85 22.79 13.01 1.38
N LEU A 86 23.01 12.34 0.25
CA LEU A 86 21.98 12.06 -0.74
C LEU A 86 20.88 11.15 -0.17
N THR A 87 21.30 10.12 0.56
CA THR A 87 20.39 9.14 1.19
C THR A 87 19.49 9.81 2.22
N LEU A 88 20.02 10.73 3.00
CA LEU A 88 19.26 11.45 4.01
C LEU A 88 18.15 12.31 3.39
N VAL A 89 18.42 13.02 2.29
CA VAL A 89 17.42 13.85 1.60
C VAL A 89 16.27 13.01 1.06
N VAL A 90 16.58 11.90 0.39
CA VAL A 90 15.54 10.99 -0.15
C VAL A 90 14.69 10.40 0.97
N ARG A 91 15.30 9.99 2.08
CA ARG A 91 14.58 9.48 3.25
C ARG A 91 13.74 10.55 3.94
N ALA A 92 14.23 11.78 3.99
CA ALA A 92 13.46 12.92 4.47
C ALA A 92 12.20 13.13 3.61
N TRP A 93 12.28 13.09 2.27
CA TRP A 93 11.09 13.16 1.42
C TRP A 93 10.08 12.03 1.69
N ILE A 94 10.55 10.80 1.92
CA ILE A 94 9.66 9.67 2.25
C ILE A 94 8.89 9.95 3.55
N ILE A 95 9.59 10.38 4.59
CA ILE A 95 8.98 10.68 5.90
C ILE A 95 8.03 11.87 5.79
N ILE A 96 8.47 12.97 5.18
CA ILE A 96 7.63 14.17 5.01
C ILE A 96 6.39 13.84 4.19
N GLY A 97 6.55 13.13 3.06
CA GLY A 97 5.43 12.70 2.22
C GLY A 97 4.41 11.87 2.99
N PHE A 98 4.88 10.91 3.79
CA PHE A 98 4.01 10.10 4.64
C PHE A 98 3.28 10.94 5.70
N LEU A 99 3.98 11.80 6.43
CA LEU A 99 3.39 12.64 7.48
C LEU A 99 2.37 13.63 6.89
N LYS A 100 2.70 14.29 5.78
CA LYS A 100 1.79 15.21 5.07
C LYS A 100 0.55 14.48 4.56
N GLY A 101 0.72 13.29 3.98
CA GLY A 101 -0.39 12.48 3.47
C GLY A 101 -1.31 11.96 4.58
N LYS A 102 -0.77 11.37 5.65
CA LYS A 102 -1.58 10.67 6.66
C LYS A 102 -2.07 11.57 7.80
N LEU A 103 -1.28 12.56 8.22
CA LEU A 103 -1.63 13.43 9.35
C LEU A 103 -2.33 14.71 8.90
N GLU A 104 -1.83 15.34 7.84
CA GLU A 104 -2.35 16.62 7.34
C GLU A 104 -3.35 16.46 6.19
N VAL A 105 -3.53 15.24 5.66
CA VAL A 105 -4.43 14.95 4.52
C VAL A 105 -4.03 15.75 3.26
N ASN A 106 -2.73 16.07 3.14
CA ASN A 106 -2.17 16.77 1.99
C ASN A 106 -1.57 15.75 1.01
N HIS A 107 -2.46 15.06 0.29
CA HIS A 107 -2.08 14.00 -0.64
C HIS A 107 -1.29 14.53 -1.85
N THR A 108 -1.56 15.75 -2.31
CA THR A 108 -0.80 16.38 -3.41
C THR A 108 0.67 16.53 -3.05
N TYR A 109 0.97 17.03 -1.84
CA TYR A 109 2.35 17.12 -1.37
C TYR A 109 2.98 15.74 -1.20
N ALA A 110 2.23 14.77 -0.66
CA ALA A 110 2.73 13.39 -0.51
C ALA A 110 3.13 12.78 -1.86
N ILE A 111 2.30 12.93 -2.89
CA ILE A 111 2.56 12.52 -4.27
C ILE A 111 3.85 13.15 -4.78
N GLU A 112 4.02 14.46 -4.60
CA GLU A 112 5.22 15.17 -5.04
C GLU A 112 6.49 14.68 -4.33
N ALA A 113 6.44 14.54 -3.00
CA ALA A 113 7.58 14.07 -2.21
C ALA A 113 8.01 12.66 -2.61
N PHE A 114 7.08 11.72 -2.75
CA PHE A 114 7.40 10.36 -3.21
C PHE A 114 7.88 10.33 -4.66
N LYS A 115 7.32 11.17 -5.54
CA LYS A 115 7.78 11.31 -6.93
C LYS A 115 9.22 11.84 -7.00
N ASN A 116 9.57 12.81 -6.16
CA ASN A 116 10.93 13.34 -6.07
C ASN A 116 11.92 12.25 -5.59
N ALA A 117 11.54 11.48 -4.58
CA ALA A 117 12.32 10.33 -4.11
C ALA A 117 12.52 9.29 -5.22
N LEU A 118 11.45 8.85 -5.89
CA LEU A 118 11.52 7.88 -6.99
C LEU A 118 12.37 8.38 -8.16
N ASN A 119 12.31 9.68 -8.48
CA ASN A 119 13.11 10.26 -9.54
C ASN A 119 14.62 10.09 -9.26
N VAL A 120 15.06 10.44 -8.03
CA VAL A 120 16.46 10.31 -7.64
C VAL A 120 16.88 8.84 -7.51
N ILE A 121 16.03 7.98 -6.96
CA ILE A 121 16.29 6.53 -6.86
C ILE A 121 16.48 5.93 -8.25
N ASN A 122 15.56 6.19 -9.19
CA ASN A 122 15.63 5.66 -10.56
C ASN A 122 16.87 6.17 -11.31
N TRP A 123 17.18 7.46 -11.16
CA TRP A 123 18.39 8.05 -11.73
C TRP A 123 19.66 7.35 -11.21
N GLY A 124 19.79 7.20 -9.89
CA GLY A 124 20.97 6.56 -9.31
C GLY A 124 21.08 5.08 -9.69
N ARG A 125 19.95 4.37 -9.77
CA ARG A 125 19.92 2.98 -10.26
C ARG A 125 20.46 2.82 -11.67
N GLN A 126 20.17 3.78 -12.56
CA GLN A 126 20.68 3.76 -13.93
C GLN A 126 22.15 4.17 -13.98
N LEU A 127 22.53 5.21 -13.24
CA LEU A 127 23.88 5.77 -13.24
C LEU A 127 24.90 4.79 -12.63
N TRP A 128 24.53 4.10 -11.55
CA TRP A 128 25.39 3.19 -10.80
C TRP A 128 24.96 1.72 -10.96
N LYS A 129 24.41 1.36 -12.13
CA LYS A 129 23.93 -0.01 -12.40
C LYS A 129 25.04 -1.07 -12.28
N ASP A 130 26.27 -0.70 -12.62
CA ASP A 130 27.45 -1.60 -12.64
C ASP A 130 28.26 -1.53 -11.34
N VAL A 131 27.83 -0.72 -10.36
CA VAL A 131 28.49 -0.60 -9.05
C VAL A 131 27.93 -1.68 -8.12
N PRO A 132 28.79 -2.45 -7.41
CA PRO A 132 28.35 -3.45 -6.45
C PRO A 132 27.39 -2.88 -5.39
N LYS A 133 26.41 -3.68 -4.97
CA LYS A 133 25.34 -3.27 -4.05
C LYS A 133 25.87 -2.66 -2.76
N GLU A 134 26.92 -3.26 -2.20
CA GLU A 134 27.56 -2.89 -0.94
C GLU A 134 28.16 -1.48 -1.00
N GLN A 135 28.64 -1.10 -2.19
CA GLN A 135 29.23 0.23 -2.44
C GLN A 135 28.15 1.23 -2.84
N ARG A 136 27.25 0.84 -3.76
CA ARG A 136 26.17 1.70 -4.25
C ARG A 136 25.21 2.12 -3.13
N GLY A 137 24.95 1.23 -2.18
CA GLY A 137 24.06 1.49 -1.06
C GLY A 137 22.60 1.12 -1.34
N THR A 138 21.90 0.77 -0.26
CA THR A 138 20.58 0.12 -0.30
C THR A 138 19.45 0.99 -0.84
N MET A 139 19.61 2.32 -0.81
CA MET A 139 18.61 3.23 -1.37
C MET A 139 18.38 3.00 -2.87
N PHE A 140 19.38 2.49 -3.58
CA PHE A 140 19.28 2.17 -5.01
C PHE A 140 18.91 0.71 -5.26
N ASP A 141 18.54 -0.05 -4.23
CA ASP A 141 18.06 -1.40 -4.42
C ASP A 141 16.63 -1.40 -4.96
N ILE A 142 16.30 -2.47 -5.68
CA ILE A 142 14.99 -2.65 -6.28
C ILE A 142 13.89 -2.65 -5.22
N THR A 143 14.12 -3.29 -4.07
CA THR A 143 13.15 -3.41 -2.97
C THR A 143 12.90 -2.07 -2.28
N PHE A 144 13.96 -1.28 -2.05
CA PHE A 144 13.82 0.08 -1.53
C PHE A 144 12.94 0.93 -2.45
N ARG A 145 13.22 0.89 -3.76
CA ARG A 145 12.41 1.59 -4.76
C ARG A 145 10.96 1.12 -4.74
N ARG A 146 10.71 -0.20 -4.71
CA ARG A 146 9.35 -0.76 -4.69
C ARG A 146 8.57 -0.29 -3.47
N GLY A 147 9.19 -0.27 -2.28
CA GLY A 147 8.56 0.26 -1.08
C GLY A 147 8.13 1.73 -1.21
N VAL A 148 8.99 2.59 -1.78
CA VAL A 148 8.63 3.99 -2.07
C VAL A 148 7.55 4.09 -3.15
N TRP A 149 7.60 3.22 -4.16
CA TRP A 149 6.61 3.19 -5.25
C TRP A 149 5.21 2.79 -4.74
N ASN A 150 5.17 1.86 -3.78
CA ASN A 150 3.95 1.47 -3.10
C ASN A 150 3.35 2.65 -2.31
N LEU A 151 4.16 3.41 -1.57
CA LEU A 151 3.70 4.63 -0.88
C LEU A 151 3.18 5.70 -1.87
N TYR A 152 3.84 5.84 -3.03
CA TYR A 152 3.43 6.74 -4.10
C TYR A 152 2.04 6.38 -4.64
N ILE A 153 1.82 5.12 -5.05
CA ILE A 153 0.53 4.72 -5.64
C ILE A 153 -0.62 4.81 -4.64
N PHE A 154 -0.37 4.51 -3.35
CA PHE A 154 -1.38 4.76 -2.31
C PHE A 154 -1.73 6.24 -2.14
N SER A 155 -0.75 7.13 -2.29
CA SER A 155 -1.01 8.57 -2.22
C SER A 155 -1.83 9.06 -3.41
N LEU A 156 -1.64 8.47 -4.59
CA LEU A 156 -2.52 8.70 -5.75
C LEU A 156 -3.95 8.22 -5.47
N MET A 157 -4.11 7.01 -4.92
CA MET A 157 -5.44 6.47 -4.55
C MET A 157 -6.14 7.34 -3.51
N ASP A 158 -5.43 7.75 -2.46
CA ASP A 158 -5.96 8.63 -1.42
C ASP A 158 -6.41 9.97 -2.05
N ASN A 159 -5.63 10.54 -2.99
CA ASN A 159 -6.01 11.76 -3.69
C ASN A 159 -7.27 11.56 -4.57
N LEU A 160 -7.35 10.46 -5.31
CA LEU A 160 -8.53 10.10 -6.13
C LEU A 160 -9.79 9.94 -5.28
N TYR A 161 -9.67 9.45 -4.04
CA TYR A 161 -10.82 9.35 -3.15
C TYR A 161 -11.50 10.71 -2.90
N TYR A 162 -10.72 11.80 -2.85
CA TYR A 162 -11.23 13.17 -2.71
C TYR A 162 -11.65 13.79 -4.04
N ASP A 163 -11.03 13.40 -5.16
CA ASP A 163 -11.37 13.86 -6.51
C ASP A 163 -11.73 12.68 -7.43
N LYS A 164 -12.89 12.05 -7.16
CA LYS A 164 -13.32 10.80 -7.80
C LYS A 164 -13.53 10.89 -9.31
N ASN A 165 -13.67 12.10 -9.84
CA ASN A 165 -13.91 12.35 -11.26
C ASN A 165 -12.61 12.62 -12.03
N ASN A 166 -11.46 12.57 -11.36
CA ASN A 166 -10.16 12.81 -11.98
C ASN A 166 -9.71 11.59 -12.80
N MET A 167 -10.14 11.57 -14.07
CA MET A 167 -9.85 10.48 -15.00
C MET A 167 -8.35 10.38 -15.34
N ASP A 168 -7.63 11.50 -15.37
CA ASP A 168 -6.19 11.51 -15.62
C ASP A 168 -5.44 10.84 -14.47
N LEU A 169 -5.81 11.15 -13.21
CA LEU A 169 -5.25 10.50 -12.03
C LEU A 169 -5.59 8.99 -12.01
N LEU A 170 -6.80 8.62 -12.39
CA LEU A 170 -7.23 7.23 -12.51
C LEU A 170 -6.38 6.45 -13.53
N GLU A 171 -6.14 7.05 -14.71
CA GLU A 171 -5.25 6.52 -15.74
C GLU A 171 -3.80 6.40 -15.26
N THR A 172 -3.30 7.38 -14.51
CA THR A 172 -1.98 7.30 -13.88
C THR A 172 -1.91 6.13 -12.91
N ILE A 173 -2.88 5.97 -12.01
CA ILE A 173 -2.93 4.83 -11.07
C ILE A 173 -2.88 3.50 -11.82
N TYR A 174 -3.63 3.36 -12.93
CA TYR A 174 -3.63 2.13 -13.72
C TYR A 174 -2.29 1.87 -14.41
N LYS A 175 -1.63 2.90 -14.95
CA LYS A 175 -0.30 2.78 -15.56
C LYS A 175 0.76 2.38 -14.54
N GLU A 176 0.79 3.05 -13.39
CA GLU A 176 1.72 2.75 -12.30
C GLU A 176 1.50 1.33 -11.77
N ALA A 177 0.25 0.91 -11.58
CA ALA A 177 -0.08 -0.45 -11.14
C ALA A 177 0.43 -1.53 -12.11
N ASN A 178 0.24 -1.35 -13.42
CA ASN A 178 0.77 -2.30 -14.41
C ASN A 178 2.30 -2.32 -14.41
N ALA A 179 2.95 -1.16 -14.24
CA ALA A 179 4.40 -1.07 -14.18
C ALA A 179 4.98 -1.75 -12.93
N ILE A 180 4.31 -1.61 -11.77
CA ILE A 180 4.68 -2.31 -10.54
C ILE A 180 4.54 -3.82 -10.68
N ILE A 181 3.40 -4.31 -11.21
CA ILE A 181 3.18 -5.76 -11.39
C ILE A 181 4.26 -6.35 -12.31
N LYS A 182 4.51 -5.68 -13.45
CA LYS A 182 5.56 -6.09 -14.38
C LYS A 182 6.93 -6.15 -13.70
N ASP A 183 7.26 -5.14 -12.90
CA ASP A 183 8.53 -5.07 -12.19
C ASP A 183 8.70 -6.20 -11.15
N VAL A 184 7.64 -6.58 -10.45
CA VAL A 184 7.65 -7.72 -9.51
C VAL A 184 7.75 -9.06 -10.24
N ASP A 185 7.08 -9.19 -11.38
CA ASP A 185 7.06 -10.43 -12.17
C ASP A 185 8.39 -10.68 -12.91
N GLU A 186 9.10 -9.63 -13.32
CA GLU A 186 10.40 -9.73 -14.02
C GLU A 186 11.58 -10.00 -13.08
N ASP A 187 11.49 -9.58 -11.83
CA ASP A 187 12.52 -9.78 -10.80
C ASP A 187 11.86 -10.41 -9.58
N THR A 188 11.79 -11.75 -9.58
CA THR A 188 11.17 -12.56 -8.52
C THR A 188 12.16 -12.84 -7.39
N TYR A 189 11.67 -12.90 -6.16
CA TYR A 189 12.52 -13.20 -5.01
C TYR A 189 12.96 -14.67 -5.06
N PRO A 190 14.25 -14.99 -4.90
CA PRO A 190 14.68 -16.36 -4.74
C PRO A 190 14.22 -16.87 -3.38
N TYR A 191 13.13 -17.64 -3.36
CA TYR A 191 12.50 -18.22 -2.15
C TYR A 191 13.34 -19.30 -1.44
N ASP A 192 14.65 -19.38 -1.75
CA ASP A 192 15.57 -20.34 -1.15
C ASP A 192 16.00 -19.92 0.27
N GLU A 193 15.62 -18.71 0.71
CA GLU A 193 15.90 -18.19 2.05
C GLU A 193 14.68 -18.28 2.99
N PRO A 194 14.90 -18.55 4.30
CA PRO A 194 13.82 -18.73 5.28
C PRO A 194 13.12 -17.44 5.72
N GLU A 195 13.49 -16.28 5.17
CA GLU A 195 12.91 -14.99 5.58
C GLU A 195 11.55 -14.78 4.89
N ILE A 196 10.45 -14.95 5.64
CA ILE A 196 9.08 -14.81 5.10
C ILE A 196 8.67 -13.33 4.99
N GLY A 197 9.14 -12.48 5.91
CA GLY A 197 8.67 -11.09 6.02
C GLY A 197 9.13 -10.17 4.88
N PHE A 198 10.38 -10.33 4.46
CA PHE A 198 10.97 -9.50 3.41
C PHE A 198 10.35 -9.69 2.01
N PRO A 199 10.22 -10.92 1.45
CA PRO A 199 9.53 -11.14 0.19
C PRO A 199 8.07 -10.70 0.27
N LEU A 200 7.39 -10.97 1.38
CA LEU A 200 6.03 -10.52 1.59
C LEU A 200 5.90 -8.98 1.47
N ALA A 201 6.77 -8.23 2.15
CA ALA A 201 6.73 -6.77 2.17
C ALA A 201 7.07 -6.14 0.80
N PHE A 202 8.07 -6.68 0.08
CA PHE A 202 8.63 -6.03 -1.11
C PHE A 202 8.25 -6.68 -2.46
N TYR A 203 7.46 -7.76 -2.45
CA TYR A 203 6.99 -8.45 -3.65
C TYR A 203 5.48 -8.67 -3.58
N ASP A 204 5.03 -9.52 -2.66
CA ASP A 204 3.64 -10.01 -2.62
C ASP A 204 2.64 -8.90 -2.26
N CYS A 205 2.87 -8.20 -1.15
CA CYS A 205 2.02 -7.09 -0.73
C CYS A 205 1.98 -5.96 -1.77
N ILE A 206 3.12 -5.68 -2.40
CA ILE A 206 3.22 -4.63 -3.43
C ILE A 206 2.43 -5.03 -4.68
N LYS A 207 2.55 -6.29 -5.13
CA LYS A 207 1.78 -6.83 -6.24
C LYS A 207 0.28 -6.84 -5.93
N ALA A 208 -0.11 -7.28 -4.73
CA ALA A 208 -1.49 -7.27 -4.27
C ALA A 208 -2.10 -5.86 -4.31
N ASN A 209 -1.39 -4.86 -3.79
CA ASN A 209 -1.84 -3.47 -3.80
C ASN A 209 -1.98 -2.93 -5.24
N ALA A 210 -1.05 -3.26 -6.13
CA ALA A 210 -1.12 -2.88 -7.53
C ALA A 210 -2.31 -3.57 -8.26
N LEU A 211 -2.57 -4.85 -7.98
CA LEU A 211 -3.75 -5.56 -8.50
C LEU A 211 -5.05 -4.89 -8.01
N ALA A 212 -5.11 -4.51 -6.73
CA ALA A 212 -6.25 -3.77 -6.18
C ALA A 212 -6.42 -2.38 -6.84
N CYS A 213 -5.33 -1.71 -7.24
CA CYS A 213 -5.38 -0.47 -8.04
C CYS A 213 -5.98 -0.71 -9.43
N LYS A 214 -5.64 -1.82 -10.09
CA LYS A 214 -6.28 -2.20 -11.37
C LYS A 214 -7.77 -2.48 -11.19
N ALA A 215 -8.14 -3.15 -10.11
CA ALA A 215 -9.55 -3.38 -9.78
C ALA A 215 -10.30 -2.05 -9.56
N LEU A 216 -9.68 -1.09 -8.86
CA LEU A 216 -10.21 0.26 -8.67
C LEU A 216 -10.41 0.99 -9.99
N TYR A 217 -9.46 0.92 -10.92
CA TYR A 217 -9.62 1.48 -12.27
C TYR A 217 -10.89 0.95 -12.94
N HIS A 218 -11.03 -0.38 -13.05
CA HIS A 218 -12.20 -0.96 -13.71
C HIS A 218 -13.50 -0.65 -12.97
N LYS A 219 -13.46 -0.59 -11.64
CA LYS A 219 -14.60 -0.17 -10.81
C LYS A 219 -15.05 1.24 -11.18
N THR A 220 -14.14 2.21 -11.14
CA THR A 220 -14.47 3.62 -11.39
C THR A 220 -14.98 3.82 -12.82
N ILE A 221 -14.37 3.16 -13.81
CA ILE A 221 -14.88 3.18 -15.19
C ILE A 221 -16.30 2.60 -15.26
N SER A 222 -16.59 1.51 -14.56
CA SER A 222 -17.93 0.88 -14.53
C SER A 222 -19.00 1.76 -13.88
N GLU A 223 -18.62 2.70 -13.02
CA GLU A 223 -19.53 3.67 -12.38
C GLU A 223 -19.83 4.88 -13.28
N SER A 224 -19.11 5.02 -14.41
CA SER A 224 -19.39 6.05 -15.42
C SER A 224 -20.70 5.76 -16.16
N LYS A 225 -21.53 6.81 -16.31
CA LYS A 225 -22.91 6.72 -16.86
C LYS A 225 -23.00 6.42 -18.37
N THR A 226 -21.87 6.29 -19.06
CA THR A 226 -21.83 6.29 -20.53
C THR A 226 -21.57 4.93 -21.18
N LEU A 227 -21.44 3.86 -20.39
CA LEU A 227 -21.08 2.54 -20.91
C LEU A 227 -22.30 1.71 -21.33
N ASP A 228 -22.17 1.01 -22.46
CA ASP A 228 -23.13 -0.01 -22.84
C ASP A 228 -23.04 -1.23 -21.89
N LYS A 229 -24.12 -2.00 -21.80
CA LYS A 229 -24.24 -3.15 -20.87
C LYS A 229 -23.15 -4.21 -21.05
N LYS A 230 -22.65 -4.42 -22.29
CA LYS A 230 -21.61 -5.42 -22.55
C LYS A 230 -20.26 -4.92 -22.04
N THR A 231 -19.92 -3.66 -22.30
CA THR A 231 -18.69 -3.03 -21.80
C THR A 231 -18.71 -2.93 -20.28
N LEU A 232 -19.84 -2.53 -19.70
CA LEU A 232 -20.04 -2.49 -18.24
C LEU A 232 -19.73 -3.83 -17.57
N LYS A 233 -20.28 -4.93 -18.11
CA LYS A 233 -20.00 -6.29 -17.61
C LYS A 233 -18.52 -6.69 -17.71
N LYS A 234 -17.80 -6.26 -18.76
CA LYS A 234 -16.35 -6.52 -18.86
C LYS A 234 -15.59 -5.84 -17.73
N HIS A 235 -15.93 -4.58 -17.42
CA HIS A 235 -15.31 -3.87 -16.31
C HIS A 235 -15.63 -4.53 -14.96
N TRP A 236 -16.89 -4.89 -14.69
CA TRP A 236 -17.24 -5.63 -13.47
C TRP A 236 -16.50 -6.97 -13.34
N MET A 237 -16.38 -7.73 -14.43
CA MET A 237 -15.62 -8.98 -14.44
C MET A 237 -14.14 -8.75 -14.13
N ALA A 238 -13.54 -7.72 -14.73
CA ALA A 238 -12.16 -7.34 -14.48
C ALA A 238 -11.95 -6.89 -13.03
N THR A 239 -12.85 -6.05 -12.48
CA THR A 239 -12.81 -5.64 -11.07
C THR A 239 -12.87 -6.85 -10.14
N MET A 240 -13.82 -7.76 -10.35
CA MET A 240 -13.96 -8.96 -9.54
C MET A 240 -12.69 -9.82 -9.60
N ASN A 241 -12.16 -10.09 -10.80
CA ASN A 241 -10.99 -10.95 -10.96
C ASN A 241 -9.74 -10.32 -10.35
N PHE A 242 -9.47 -9.03 -10.60
CA PHE A 242 -8.29 -8.37 -10.02
C PHE A 242 -8.33 -8.28 -8.50
N TYR A 243 -9.51 -8.12 -7.88
CA TYR A 243 -9.61 -8.20 -6.42
C TYR A 243 -9.39 -9.62 -5.88
N ILE A 244 -9.82 -10.66 -6.60
CA ILE A 244 -9.52 -12.05 -6.23
C ILE A 244 -8.01 -12.30 -6.34
N GLU A 245 -7.39 -11.91 -7.44
CA GLU A 245 -5.94 -12.03 -7.64
C GLU A 245 -5.15 -11.24 -6.58
N ALA A 246 -5.63 -10.04 -6.22
CA ALA A 246 -5.03 -9.24 -5.14
C ALA A 246 -5.11 -9.96 -3.79
N ALA A 247 -6.23 -10.62 -3.48
CA ALA A 247 -6.36 -11.42 -2.27
C ALA A 247 -5.47 -12.67 -2.31
N ASP A 248 -5.37 -13.34 -3.47
CA ASP A 248 -4.53 -14.53 -3.66
C ASP A 248 -3.03 -14.23 -3.49
N ALA A 249 -2.61 -12.99 -3.75
CA ALA A 249 -1.26 -12.51 -3.51
C ALA A 249 -0.99 -12.15 -2.04
N LEU A 250 -1.96 -12.26 -1.14
CA LEU A 250 -1.80 -11.94 0.28
C LEU A 250 -2.01 -13.19 1.16
N PRO A 251 -1.29 -13.29 2.28
CA PRO A 251 -1.58 -14.33 3.26
C PRO A 251 -2.96 -14.09 3.89
N GLU A 252 -3.62 -15.18 4.30
CA GLU A 252 -5.00 -15.14 4.80
C GLU A 252 -5.18 -14.32 6.10
N ASP A 253 -4.08 -14.05 6.81
CA ASP A 253 -4.06 -13.25 8.03
C ASP A 253 -3.70 -11.77 7.80
N ASP A 254 -3.48 -11.33 6.56
CA ASP A 254 -3.38 -9.91 6.23
C ASP A 254 -4.77 -9.24 6.26
N GLU A 255 -4.85 -7.99 6.72
CA GLU A 255 -6.12 -7.25 6.79
C GLU A 255 -6.80 -7.02 5.43
N ASN A 256 -6.03 -6.96 4.35
CA ASN A 256 -6.54 -6.69 3.02
C ASN A 256 -6.98 -7.96 2.28
N HIS A 257 -6.55 -9.15 2.68
CA HIS A 257 -6.99 -10.41 2.07
C HIS A 257 -8.53 -10.58 2.12
N PRO A 258 -9.20 -10.63 3.29
CA PRO A 258 -10.65 -10.75 3.36
C PRO A 258 -11.36 -9.50 2.80
N TRP A 259 -10.72 -8.33 2.87
CA TRP A 259 -11.29 -7.10 2.35
C TRP A 259 -11.39 -7.11 0.82
N TYR A 260 -10.33 -7.53 0.12
CA TYR A 260 -10.34 -7.65 -1.33
C TYR A 260 -11.31 -8.74 -1.81
N LEU A 261 -11.43 -9.86 -1.08
CA LEU A 261 -12.47 -10.85 -1.36
C LEU A 261 -13.88 -10.27 -1.23
N ASN A 262 -14.13 -9.44 -0.21
CA ASN A 262 -15.39 -8.71 -0.08
C ASN A 262 -15.59 -7.73 -1.27
N CYS A 263 -14.56 -6.99 -1.67
CA CYS A 263 -14.65 -6.12 -2.84
C CYS A 263 -15.00 -6.90 -4.11
N ALA A 264 -14.44 -8.10 -4.31
CA ALA A 264 -14.81 -8.98 -5.42
C ALA A 264 -16.25 -9.48 -5.32
N TYR A 265 -16.70 -9.86 -4.12
CA TYR A 265 -18.04 -10.35 -3.85
C TYR A 265 -19.13 -9.36 -4.28
N VAL A 266 -18.93 -8.06 -4.10
CA VAL A 266 -19.90 -7.02 -4.51
C VAL A 266 -20.24 -7.08 -6.00
N TYR A 267 -19.31 -7.54 -6.85
CA TYR A 267 -19.53 -7.64 -8.30
C TYR A 267 -20.13 -8.98 -8.74
N MET A 268 -20.30 -9.93 -7.83
CA MET A 268 -20.85 -11.25 -8.13
C MET A 268 -22.34 -11.21 -8.49
N GLU A 269 -23.11 -10.35 -7.82
CA GLU A 269 -24.55 -10.14 -8.11
C GLU A 269 -24.79 -9.65 -9.53
N PRO A 270 -24.28 -8.47 -9.96
CA PRO A 270 -24.56 -7.95 -11.29
C PRO A 270 -23.99 -8.82 -12.43
N LEU A 271 -22.99 -9.65 -12.13
CA LEU A 271 -22.43 -10.63 -13.07
C LEU A 271 -23.20 -11.95 -13.13
N ASN A 272 -24.14 -12.18 -12.21
CA ASN A 272 -24.90 -13.42 -12.08
C ASN A 272 -23.99 -14.67 -12.05
N VAL A 273 -22.93 -14.62 -11.24
CA VAL A 273 -22.03 -15.77 -11.08
C VAL A 273 -22.74 -16.96 -10.41
N SER A 274 -22.23 -18.16 -10.63
CA SER A 274 -22.82 -19.38 -10.06
C SER A 274 -22.76 -19.40 -8.54
N THR A 275 -23.76 -20.02 -7.92
CA THR A 275 -23.83 -20.24 -6.47
C THR A 275 -22.53 -20.84 -5.93
N SER A 276 -21.97 -21.85 -6.61
CA SER A 276 -20.69 -22.47 -6.22
C SER A 276 -19.55 -21.45 -6.13
N ARG A 277 -19.46 -20.51 -7.08
CA ARG A 277 -18.41 -19.47 -7.06
C ARG A 277 -18.63 -18.47 -5.93
N VAL A 278 -19.87 -18.06 -5.67
CA VAL A 278 -20.21 -17.17 -4.53
C VAL A 278 -19.83 -17.83 -3.21
N MET A 279 -20.27 -19.08 -3.01
CA MET A 279 -20.03 -19.81 -1.77
C MET A 279 -18.54 -20.01 -1.48
N LYS A 280 -17.72 -20.26 -2.51
CA LYS A 280 -16.25 -20.34 -2.35
C LYS A 280 -15.64 -19.04 -1.85
N ILE A 281 -16.08 -17.88 -2.34
CA ILE A 281 -15.56 -16.59 -1.84
C ILE A 281 -16.01 -16.33 -0.41
N LEU A 282 -17.29 -16.58 -0.10
CA LEU A 282 -17.81 -16.43 1.25
C LEU A 282 -17.08 -17.33 2.26
N GLU A 283 -16.82 -18.58 1.91
CA GLU A 283 -16.03 -19.51 2.72
C GLU A 283 -14.61 -18.99 2.97
N ARG A 284 -13.91 -18.50 1.93
CA ARG A 284 -12.57 -17.92 2.07
C ARG A 284 -12.58 -16.72 3.02
N ILE A 285 -13.59 -15.85 2.96
CA ILE A 285 -13.75 -14.73 3.90
C ILE A 285 -13.97 -15.24 5.32
N ARG A 286 -14.88 -16.20 5.53
CA ARG A 286 -15.15 -16.80 6.85
C ARG A 286 -13.90 -17.42 7.48
N LEU A 287 -13.03 -18.05 6.69
CA LEU A 287 -11.81 -18.69 7.18
C LEU A 287 -10.67 -17.70 7.46
N SER A 288 -10.54 -16.63 6.65
CA SER A 288 -9.47 -15.64 6.79
C SER A 288 -9.75 -14.61 7.90
N VAL A 289 -10.99 -14.18 8.08
CA VAL A 289 -11.34 -13.13 9.08
C VAL A 289 -10.85 -13.47 10.50
N PRO A 290 -11.06 -14.67 11.06
CA PRO A 290 -10.54 -15.01 12.39
C PRO A 290 -9.01 -14.99 12.48
N LYS A 291 -8.30 -15.28 11.39
CA LYS A 291 -6.83 -15.25 11.34
C LYS A 291 -6.34 -13.80 11.35
N MET A 292 -6.90 -13.00 10.45
CA MET A 292 -6.64 -11.57 10.33
C MET A 292 -6.91 -10.82 11.63
N MET A 293 -8.02 -11.10 12.32
CA MET A 293 -8.41 -10.42 13.56
C MET A 293 -7.44 -10.67 14.73
N LYS A 294 -6.62 -11.73 14.70
CA LYS A 294 -5.59 -11.96 15.74
C LYS A 294 -4.47 -10.94 15.68
N ILE A 295 -4.17 -10.41 14.49
CA ILE A 295 -3.05 -9.49 14.25
C ILE A 295 -3.58 -8.06 14.10
N TRP A 296 -4.64 -7.89 13.31
CA TRP A 296 -5.16 -6.59 12.86
C TRP A 296 -6.48 -6.19 13.52
N GLY A 297 -6.91 -6.93 14.54
CA GLY A 297 -8.15 -6.68 15.28
C GLY A 297 -8.22 -5.28 15.93
N PRO A 298 -9.36 -4.93 16.57
CA PRO A 298 -9.73 -3.57 17.00
C PRO A 298 -8.83 -2.90 18.08
N SER A 299 -7.65 -3.41 18.38
CA SER A 299 -6.66 -2.81 19.28
C SER A 299 -5.87 -1.63 18.66
N MET A 300 -6.39 -0.99 17.59
CA MET A 300 -5.73 0.12 16.89
C MET A 300 -6.65 1.35 16.73
N HIS A 301 -6.15 2.53 17.13
CA HIS A 301 -6.85 3.78 17.53
C HIS A 301 -7.94 4.39 16.60
N MET A 302 -8.85 5.15 17.22
CA MET A 302 -9.91 6.10 16.77
C MET A 302 -10.20 6.34 15.28
N ARG A 303 -9.22 6.52 14.38
CA ARG A 303 -9.47 6.69 12.93
C ARG A 303 -9.64 5.34 12.23
N GLN A 304 -8.92 4.32 12.70
CA GLN A 304 -9.16 2.92 12.32
C GLN A 304 -10.41 2.37 12.99
N GLU A 305 -10.86 2.87 14.14
CA GLU A 305 -12.07 2.35 14.80
C GLU A 305 -13.34 2.44 13.95
N LYS A 306 -13.59 3.55 13.23
CA LYS A 306 -14.77 3.66 12.36
C LYS A 306 -14.70 2.68 11.18
N ASN A 307 -13.55 2.59 10.52
CA ASN A 307 -13.32 1.67 9.41
C ASN A 307 -13.35 0.20 9.87
N ASN A 308 -12.83 -0.08 11.07
CA ASN A 308 -12.83 -1.41 11.68
C ASN A 308 -14.24 -1.83 12.08
N ARG A 309 -15.04 -0.93 12.66
CA ARG A 309 -16.47 -1.20 12.93
C ARG A 309 -17.22 -1.54 11.66
N HIS A 310 -17.00 -0.77 10.58
CA HIS A 310 -17.60 -1.07 9.28
C HIS A 310 -17.16 -2.43 8.74
N ARG A 311 -15.86 -2.75 8.76
CA ARG A 311 -15.34 -4.06 8.33
C ARG A 311 -15.94 -5.21 9.15
N VAL A 312 -16.02 -5.08 10.47
CA VAL A 312 -16.62 -6.09 11.35
C VAL A 312 -18.10 -6.31 11.01
N GLN A 313 -18.86 -5.24 10.78
CA GLN A 313 -20.26 -5.33 10.35
C GLN A 313 -20.40 -6.03 8.98
N VAL A 314 -19.54 -5.67 8.02
CA VAL A 314 -19.50 -6.31 6.70
C VAL A 314 -19.24 -7.81 6.83
N TYR A 315 -18.25 -8.22 7.62
CA TYR A 315 -17.94 -9.65 7.79
C TYR A 315 -19.04 -10.41 8.52
N ALA A 316 -19.68 -9.82 9.53
CA ALA A 316 -20.83 -10.41 10.21
C ALA A 316 -22.00 -10.63 9.23
N ARG A 317 -22.27 -9.65 8.35
CA ARG A 317 -23.29 -9.77 7.30
C ARG A 317 -22.94 -10.87 6.29
N LEU A 318 -21.70 -10.95 5.83
CA LEU A 318 -21.26 -11.97 4.88
C LEU A 318 -21.38 -13.40 5.44
N LEU A 319 -21.13 -13.58 6.74
CA LEU A 319 -21.33 -14.86 7.41
C LEU A 319 -22.80 -15.30 7.36
N LYS A 320 -23.74 -14.39 7.67
CA LYS A 320 -25.19 -14.66 7.56
C LYS A 320 -25.61 -15.02 6.14
N ILE A 321 -25.00 -14.37 5.15
CA ILE A 321 -25.25 -14.66 3.73
C ILE A 321 -24.73 -16.06 3.34
N GLU A 322 -23.56 -16.47 3.85
CA GLU A 322 -23.04 -17.82 3.64
C GLU A 322 -23.98 -18.87 4.26
N GLU A 323 -24.46 -18.63 5.49
CA GLU A 323 -25.40 -19.51 6.18
C GLU A 323 -26.71 -19.66 5.39
N LEU A 324 -27.30 -18.54 4.95
CA LEU A 324 -28.48 -18.55 4.08
C LEU A 324 -28.23 -19.33 2.78
N GLY A 325 -27.08 -19.11 2.13
CA GLY A 325 -26.69 -19.83 0.92
C GLY A 325 -26.63 -21.35 1.13
N LYS A 326 -26.08 -21.80 2.26
CA LYS A 326 -26.05 -23.21 2.67
C LYS A 326 -27.46 -23.76 2.89
N GLU A 327 -28.34 -23.01 3.55
CA GLU A 327 -29.73 -23.43 3.75
C GLU A 327 -30.50 -23.58 2.43
N LEU A 328 -30.36 -22.62 1.52
CA LEU A 328 -31.05 -22.65 0.22
C LEU A 328 -30.57 -23.83 -0.64
N LEU A 329 -29.27 -24.15 -0.58
CA LEU A 329 -28.71 -25.35 -1.22
C LEU A 329 -29.27 -26.63 -0.59
N ALA A 330 -29.35 -26.71 0.74
CA ALA A 330 -29.90 -27.87 1.44
C ALA A 330 -31.38 -28.09 1.12
N LYS A 331 -32.15 -27.00 1.03
CA LYS A 331 -33.57 -27.00 0.62
C LYS A 331 -33.76 -27.21 -0.89
N LYS A 332 -32.68 -27.28 -1.68
CA LYS A 332 -32.68 -27.37 -3.15
C LYS A 332 -33.43 -26.22 -3.84
N THR A 333 -33.54 -25.07 -3.17
CA THR A 333 -34.14 -23.85 -3.73
C THR A 333 -33.22 -23.20 -4.76
N ILE A 334 -31.90 -23.35 -4.57
CA ILE A 334 -30.87 -22.99 -5.55
C ILE A 334 -29.99 -24.22 -5.83
N THR A 335 -29.25 -24.18 -6.94
CA THR A 335 -28.31 -25.25 -7.31
C THR A 335 -26.88 -24.72 -7.40
N PRO A 336 -25.84 -25.55 -7.19
CA PRO A 336 -24.45 -25.10 -7.26
C PRO A 336 -24.05 -24.43 -8.58
N ASN A 337 -24.60 -24.92 -9.71
CA ASN A 337 -24.33 -24.38 -11.05
C ASN A 337 -25.32 -23.29 -11.47
N GLY A 338 -26.41 -23.12 -10.73
CA GLY A 338 -27.41 -22.08 -10.96
C GLY A 338 -26.99 -20.73 -10.37
N PRO A 339 -27.76 -19.67 -10.67
CA PRO A 339 -27.56 -18.35 -10.09
C PRO A 339 -27.79 -18.39 -8.57
N PHE A 340 -27.08 -17.53 -7.85
CA PHE A 340 -27.31 -17.31 -6.42
C PHE A 340 -28.60 -16.51 -6.20
N ASP A 341 -29.34 -16.78 -5.13
CA ASP A 341 -30.58 -16.05 -4.82
C ASP A 341 -30.28 -14.73 -4.09
N TRP A 342 -29.92 -13.71 -4.86
CA TRP A 342 -29.67 -12.35 -4.37
C TRP A 342 -30.92 -11.69 -3.77
N SER A 343 -32.13 -12.12 -4.17
CA SER A 343 -33.37 -11.61 -3.58
C SER A 343 -33.48 -11.98 -2.10
N ALA A 344 -33.01 -13.18 -1.73
CA ALA A 344 -32.96 -13.62 -0.35
C ALA A 344 -31.95 -12.85 0.49
N VAL A 345 -30.81 -12.48 -0.10
CA VAL A 345 -29.80 -11.62 0.54
C VAL A 345 -30.36 -10.23 0.84
N ASN A 346 -31.09 -9.64 -0.10
CA ASN A 346 -31.66 -8.30 0.07
C ASN A 346 -32.70 -8.24 1.21
N ARG A 347 -33.39 -9.36 1.48
CA ARG A 347 -34.29 -9.47 2.65
C ARG A 347 -33.55 -9.45 3.99
N ILE A 348 -32.30 -9.92 4.06
CA ILE A 348 -31.48 -9.83 5.28
C ILE A 348 -31.15 -8.35 5.58
N GLY A 349 -30.78 -7.58 4.56
CA GLY A 349 -30.41 -6.17 4.73
C GLY A 349 -31.54 -5.28 5.24
N GLN A 350 -32.78 -5.57 4.84
CA GLN A 350 -33.97 -4.82 5.27
C GLN A 350 -34.42 -5.09 6.71
N ILE A 351 -33.85 -6.10 7.39
CA ILE A 351 -34.18 -6.45 8.78
C ILE A 351 -33.23 -5.75 9.77
N GLU A 352 -32.10 -5.21 9.28
CA GLU A 352 -31.02 -4.65 10.11
C GLU A 352 -30.92 -3.12 10.07
N ASP A 353 -31.70 -2.45 9.21
CA ASP A 353 -31.93 -0.99 9.19
C ASP A 353 -33.27 -0.65 9.87
#